data_AF-A0A8T8SJ80-F1
#
_entry.id   AF-A0A8T8SJ80-F1
#
_cell.length_a   1.000
_cell.length_b   1.000
_cell.length_c   1.000
_cell.angle_alpha   90.00
_cell.angle_beta   90.00
_cell.angle_gamma   90.00
#
_symmetry.space_group_name_H-M   'P 1'
#
loop_
_entity.id
_entity.type
_entity.pdbx_description
1 polymer ?
#
loop_
_entity_poly.entity_id
_entity_poly.type
_entity_poly.pdbx_seq_one_letter_code
_entity_poly.pdbx_strand_id
1 'polypeptide(L)'
;AEDLSKRTEQQAAALEETAAALDQITANVSNSSKRAEEARGIAAQTNDSARQSATVVSDAVNAMQRIEQSSNQISNIISVIDEIAFQTNLLALNAGVEAARAGDAGKGFAVVAQEVRELAQRSAQAAREIKDLIRNSADEVAVGVRLVEATGDALNVIQSQVLTINSQLDAIATSAKEQSVGLAEVNTAVNQMDQVTQQNAAMVEESTAASAALAGEVERLRGRIQQFQLGDVMPFSHAGPVAVSGAARPVASPARRMLAKVAGAVGLAAGATSASDWEEF
;
A
#
# COMPACT_ATOMS: atom_id res chain seq x y z
N ALA A 1 1.54 44.29 5.99
CA ALA A 1 1.54 43.59 7.28
C ALA A 1 0.28 42.76 7.45
N GLU A 2 -0.91 43.37 7.45
CA GLU A 2 -2.18 42.68 7.73
C GLU A 2 -2.54 41.55 6.75
N ASP A 3 -2.31 41.73 5.44
CA ASP A 3 -2.49 40.66 4.45
C ASP A 3 -1.54 39.47 4.67
N LEU A 4 -0.27 39.75 4.98
CA LEU A 4 0.73 38.71 5.26
C LEU A 4 0.41 37.98 6.57
N SER A 5 -0.06 38.70 7.59
CA SER A 5 -0.55 38.13 8.85
C SER A 5 -1.69 37.14 8.61
N LYS A 6 -2.72 37.57 7.88
CA LYS A 6 -3.91 36.75 7.61
C LYS A 6 -3.56 35.50 6.79
N ARG A 7 -2.66 35.63 5.81
CA ARG A 7 -2.16 34.49 5.04
C ARG A 7 -1.35 33.53 5.89
N THR A 8 -0.54 34.04 6.81
CA THR A 8 0.28 33.22 7.72
C THR A 8 -0.60 32.43 8.70
N GLU A 9 -1.64 33.05 9.26
CA GLU A 9 -2.65 32.35 10.09
C GLU A 9 -3.39 31.26 9.31
N GLN A 10 -3.85 31.56 8.09
CA GLN A 10 -4.52 30.56 7.25
C GLN A 10 -3.60 29.39 6.91
N GLN A 11 -2.32 29.67 6.64
CA GLN A 11 -1.33 28.66 6.32
C GLN A 11 -0.98 27.80 7.55
N ALA A 12 -0.90 28.39 8.73
CA ALA A 12 -0.72 27.66 9.99
C ALA A 12 -1.90 26.71 10.26
N ALA A 13 -3.14 27.19 10.10
CA ALA A 13 -4.33 26.36 10.26
C ALA A 13 -4.36 25.18 9.27
N ALA A 14 -3.99 25.42 8.00
CA ALA A 14 -3.91 24.36 6.99
C ALA A 14 -2.80 23.34 7.29
N LEU A 15 -1.66 23.78 7.83
CA LEU A 15 -0.57 22.91 8.25
C LEU A 15 -0.97 22.02 9.44
N GLU A 16 -1.70 22.58 10.41
CA GLU A 16 -2.22 21.82 11.56
C GLU A 16 -3.19 20.71 11.13
N GLU A 17 -4.12 21.03 10.22
CA GLU A 17 -5.04 20.03 9.64
C GLU A 17 -4.30 18.96 8.83
N THR A 18 -3.28 19.37 8.06
CA THR A 18 -2.43 18.45 7.28
C THR A 18 -1.63 17.51 8.20
N ALA A 19 -1.06 18.03 9.29
CA ALA A 19 -0.33 17.24 10.28
C ALA A 19 -1.26 16.20 10.96
N ALA A 20 -2.46 16.61 11.36
CA ALA A 20 -3.45 15.70 11.93
C ALA A 20 -3.87 14.60 10.94
N ALA A 21 -4.05 14.93 9.66
CA ALA A 21 -4.34 13.95 8.61
C ALA A 21 -3.17 12.98 8.40
N LEU A 22 -1.92 13.46 8.45
CA LEU A 22 -0.73 12.62 8.33
C LEU A 22 -0.57 11.66 9.50
N ASP A 23 -0.86 12.08 10.73
CA ASP A 23 -0.86 11.20 11.90
C ASP A 23 -1.89 10.08 11.75
N GLN A 24 -3.09 10.41 11.28
CA GLN A 24 -4.14 9.43 11.02
C GLN A 24 -3.72 8.44 9.92
N ILE A 25 -3.11 8.92 8.83
CA ILE A 25 -2.60 8.05 7.76
C ILE A 25 -1.48 7.15 8.29
N THR A 26 -0.54 7.69 9.07
CA THR A 26 0.56 6.94 9.68
C THR A 26 0.05 5.83 10.59
N ALA A 27 -0.95 6.12 11.42
CA ALA A 27 -1.62 5.12 12.26
C ALA A 27 -2.29 4.02 11.41
N ASN A 28 -2.96 4.39 10.31
CA ASN A 28 -3.61 3.45 9.40
C ASN A 28 -2.61 2.56 8.65
N VAL A 29 -1.46 3.10 8.22
CA VAL A 29 -0.39 2.33 7.56
C VAL A 29 0.22 1.32 8.54
N SER A 30 0.52 1.75 9.78
CA SER A 30 1.02 0.87 10.84
C SER A 30 0.04 -0.26 11.16
N ASN A 31 -1.25 0.07 11.31
CA ASN A 31 -2.30 -0.93 11.53
C ASN A 31 -2.42 -1.90 10.35
N SER A 32 -2.38 -1.40 9.12
CA SER A 32 -2.43 -2.23 7.91
C SER A 32 -1.25 -3.20 7.82
N SER A 33 -0.04 -2.75 8.18
CA SER A 33 1.15 -3.61 8.26
C SER A 33 0.96 -4.73 9.29
N LYS A 34 0.50 -4.40 10.50
CA LYS A 34 0.24 -5.39 11.55
C LYS A 34 -0.82 -6.42 11.12
N ARG A 35 -1.92 -5.96 10.50
CA ARG A 35 -2.97 -6.84 9.99
C ARG A 35 -2.48 -7.74 8.87
N ALA A 36 -1.58 -7.26 8.00
CA ALA A 36 -0.97 -8.08 6.97
C ALA A 36 -0.10 -9.20 7.58
N GLU A 37 0.65 -8.89 8.63
CA GLU A 37 1.47 -9.87 9.35
C GLU A 37 0.61 -10.92 10.09
N GLU A 38 -0.46 -10.50 10.76
CA GLU A 38 -1.45 -11.41 11.35
C GLU A 38 -2.10 -12.33 10.29
N ALA A 39 -2.52 -11.76 9.15
CA ALA A 39 -3.08 -12.52 8.04
C ALA A 39 -2.09 -13.53 7.46
N ARG A 40 -0.79 -13.19 7.44
CA ARG A 40 0.28 -14.10 7.00
C ARG A 40 0.41 -15.30 7.92
N GLY A 41 0.31 -15.10 9.23
CA GLY A 41 0.28 -16.20 10.21
C GLY A 41 -0.90 -17.15 9.99
N ILE A 42 -2.10 -16.60 9.77
CA ILE A 42 -3.31 -17.39 9.48
C ILE A 42 -3.17 -18.16 8.16
N ALA A 43 -2.65 -17.52 7.11
CA ALA A 43 -2.42 -18.15 5.82
C ALA A 43 -1.41 -19.31 5.92
N ALA A 44 -0.35 -19.16 6.70
CA ALA A 44 0.61 -20.23 6.97
C ALA A 44 -0.05 -21.43 7.67
N GLN A 45 -0.81 -21.18 8.75
CA GLN A 45 -1.54 -22.23 9.47
C GLN A 45 -2.58 -22.93 8.57
N THR A 46 -3.23 -22.18 7.68
CA THR A 46 -4.17 -22.72 6.70
C THR A 46 -3.45 -23.62 5.69
N ASN A 47 -2.25 -23.26 5.24
CA ASN A 47 -1.44 -24.10 4.35
C ASN A 47 -1.08 -25.44 5.01
N ASP A 48 -0.62 -25.38 6.26
CA ASP A 48 -0.27 -26.59 7.02
C ASP A 48 -1.49 -27.49 7.24
N SER A 49 -2.65 -26.89 7.55
CA SER A 49 -3.92 -27.62 7.68
C SER A 49 -4.33 -28.27 6.34
N ALA A 50 -4.19 -27.56 5.22
CA ALA A 50 -4.48 -28.10 3.90
C ALA A 50 -3.54 -29.27 3.52
N ARG A 51 -2.24 -29.18 3.88
CA ARG A 51 -1.27 -30.28 3.69
C ARG A 51 -1.63 -31.51 4.50
N GLN A 52 -2.03 -31.32 5.75
CA GLN A 52 -2.48 -32.43 6.59
C GLN A 52 -3.76 -33.07 6.02
N SER A 53 -4.74 -32.26 5.60
CA SER A 53 -5.95 -32.75 4.94
C SER A 53 -5.64 -33.52 3.65
N ALA A 54 -4.68 -33.06 2.84
CA ALA A 54 -4.26 -33.75 1.63
C ALA A 54 -3.69 -35.15 1.94
N THR A 55 -2.94 -35.27 3.03
CA THR A 55 -2.43 -36.58 3.51
C THR A 55 -3.57 -37.51 3.91
N VAL A 56 -4.53 -37.01 4.69
CA VAL A 56 -5.71 -37.77 5.12
C VAL A 56 -6.57 -38.22 3.92
N VAL A 57 -6.76 -37.35 2.93
CA VAL A 57 -7.47 -37.67 1.69
C VAL A 57 -6.73 -38.76 0.91
N SER A 58 -5.40 -38.66 0.77
CA SER A 58 -4.59 -39.70 0.15
C SER A 58 -4.73 -41.06 0.85
N ASP A 59 -4.69 -41.07 2.18
CA ASP A 59 -4.91 -42.29 2.97
C ASP A 59 -6.32 -42.87 2.78
N ALA A 60 -7.34 -42.00 2.67
CA ALA A 60 -8.71 -42.40 2.39
C ALA A 60 -8.87 -43.02 0.99
N VAL A 61 -8.24 -42.46 -0.05
CA VAL A 61 -8.21 -43.05 -1.40
C VAL A 61 -7.57 -44.44 -1.35
N ASN A 62 -6.42 -44.58 -0.70
CA ASN A 62 -5.74 -45.86 -0.54
C ASN A 62 -6.62 -46.89 0.21
N ALA A 63 -7.38 -46.45 1.23
CA ALA A 63 -8.30 -47.32 1.94
C ALA A 63 -9.46 -47.79 1.06
N MET A 64 -10.05 -46.90 0.26
CA MET A 64 -11.12 -47.26 -0.67
C MET A 64 -10.65 -48.21 -1.76
N GLN A 65 -9.45 -48.03 -2.30
CA GLN A 65 -8.86 -48.96 -3.27
C GLN A 65 -8.66 -50.37 -2.69
N ARG A 66 -8.26 -50.48 -1.42
CA ARG A 66 -8.20 -51.79 -0.73
C ARG A 66 -9.58 -52.43 -0.57
N ILE A 67 -10.62 -51.62 -0.31
CA ILE A 67 -12.00 -52.11 -0.22
C ILE A 67 -12.46 -52.62 -1.60
N GLU A 68 -12.22 -51.86 -2.67
CA GLU A 68 -12.51 -52.28 -4.04
C GLU A 68 -11.84 -53.61 -4.39
N GLN A 69 -10.54 -53.74 -4.09
CA GLN A 69 -9.79 -54.97 -4.31
C GLN A 69 -10.37 -56.16 -3.52
N SER A 70 -10.72 -55.94 -2.25
CA SER A 70 -11.37 -56.95 -1.39
C SER A 70 -12.72 -57.38 -1.95
N SER A 71 -13.55 -56.44 -2.38
CA SER A 71 -14.86 -56.73 -3.02
C SER A 71 -14.70 -57.56 -4.29
N ASN A 72 -13.69 -57.30 -5.11
CA ASN A 72 -13.37 -58.10 -6.28
C ASN A 72 -12.94 -59.53 -5.91
N GLN A 73 -12.14 -59.70 -4.85
CA GLN A 73 -11.78 -61.03 -4.34
C GLN A 73 -13.00 -61.79 -3.83
N ILE A 74 -13.91 -61.12 -3.10
CA ILE A 74 -15.17 -61.72 -2.64
C ILE A 74 -16.02 -62.16 -3.85
N SER A 75 -16.16 -61.32 -4.87
CA SER A 75 -16.91 -61.66 -6.10
C SER A 75 -16.38 -62.92 -6.80
N ASN A 76 -15.06 -63.11 -6.80
CA ASN A 76 -14.43 -64.33 -7.32
C ASN A 76 -14.78 -65.55 -6.47
N ILE A 77 -14.72 -65.44 -5.14
CA ILE A 77 -15.09 -66.53 -4.22
C ILE A 77 -16.56 -66.92 -4.42
N ILE A 78 -17.46 -65.94 -4.53
CA ILE A 78 -18.88 -66.20 -4.77
C ILE A 78 -19.11 -66.90 -6.12
N SER A 79 -18.33 -66.56 -7.14
CA SER A 79 -18.39 -67.23 -8.45
C SER A 79 -17.97 -68.71 -8.36
N VAL A 80 -16.96 -69.04 -7.54
CA VAL A 80 -16.59 -70.44 -7.24
C VAL A 80 -17.69 -71.16 -6.46
N ILE A 81 -18.37 -70.48 -5.52
CA ILE A 81 -19.49 -71.07 -4.77
C ILE A 81 -20.68 -71.39 -5.70
N ASP A 82 -21.02 -70.51 -6.63
CA ASP A 82 -22.05 -70.77 -7.65
C ASP A 82 -21.67 -71.98 -8.54
N GLU A 83 -20.40 -72.10 -8.89
CA GLU A 83 -19.88 -73.27 -9.63
C GLU A 83 -20.00 -74.57 -8.81
N ILE A 84 -19.64 -74.55 -7.52
CA ILE A 84 -19.79 -75.71 -6.62
C ILE A 84 -21.27 -76.08 -6.47
N ALA A 85 -22.16 -75.10 -6.34
CA ALA A 85 -23.60 -75.34 -6.28
C ALA A 85 -24.11 -75.99 -7.57
N PHE A 86 -23.64 -75.52 -8.73
CA PHE A 86 -23.98 -76.12 -10.03
C PHE A 86 -23.47 -77.57 -10.16
N GLN A 87 -22.22 -77.84 -9.80
CA GLN A 87 -21.65 -79.18 -9.79
C GLN A 87 -22.41 -80.13 -8.84
N THR A 88 -22.78 -79.64 -7.65
CA THR A 88 -23.58 -80.39 -6.67
C THR A 88 -24.98 -80.72 -7.22
N ASN A 89 -25.61 -79.76 -7.90
CA ASN A 89 -26.90 -79.96 -8.57
C ASN A 89 -26.81 -81.02 -9.69
N LEU A 90 -25.72 -81.04 -10.47
CA LEU A 90 -25.49 -82.08 -11.49
C LEU A 90 -25.21 -83.47 -10.87
N LEU A 91 -24.44 -83.54 -9.80
CA LEU A 91 -24.18 -84.77 -9.05
C LEU A 91 -25.47 -85.35 -8.47
N ALA A 92 -26.30 -84.50 -7.87
CA ALA A 92 -27.61 -84.88 -7.33
C ALA A 92 -28.56 -85.36 -8.42
N LEU A 93 -28.54 -84.73 -9.60
CA LEU A 93 -29.31 -85.20 -10.76
C LEU A 93 -28.87 -86.61 -11.20
N ASN A 94 -27.56 -86.84 -11.33
CA ASN A 94 -27.03 -88.16 -11.68
C ASN A 94 -27.40 -89.23 -10.64
N ALA A 95 -27.31 -88.90 -9.35
CA ALA A 95 -27.72 -89.79 -8.27
C ALA A 95 -29.24 -90.09 -8.31
N GLY A 96 -30.07 -89.10 -8.64
CA GLY A 96 -31.51 -89.30 -8.83
C GLY A 96 -31.83 -90.23 -9.99
N VAL A 97 -31.10 -90.13 -11.11
CA VAL A 97 -31.23 -91.01 -12.27
C VAL A 97 -30.83 -92.46 -11.90
N GLU A 98 -29.71 -92.64 -11.21
CA GLU A 98 -29.26 -93.98 -10.81
C GLU A 98 -30.18 -94.61 -9.74
N ALA A 99 -30.74 -93.79 -8.85
CA ALA A 99 -31.76 -94.23 -7.88
C ALA A 99 -33.05 -94.70 -8.58
N ALA A 100 -33.50 -93.99 -9.62
CA ALA A 100 -34.63 -94.43 -10.44
C ALA A 100 -34.33 -95.74 -11.18
N ARG A 101 -33.08 -95.93 -11.62
CA ARG A 101 -32.62 -97.15 -12.29
C ARG A 101 -32.57 -98.36 -11.36
N ALA A 102 -32.27 -98.16 -10.07
CA ALA A 102 -32.26 -99.19 -9.04
C ALA A 102 -33.67 -99.62 -8.56
N GLY A 103 -34.75 -98.98 -9.04
CA GLY A 103 -36.13 -99.35 -8.74
C GLY A 103 -36.47 -99.24 -7.25
N ASP A 104 -37.09 -100.27 -6.67
CA ASP A 104 -37.54 -100.25 -5.27
C ASP A 104 -36.41 -100.11 -4.25
N ALA A 105 -35.21 -100.61 -4.56
CA ALA A 105 -34.03 -100.49 -3.69
C ALA A 105 -33.46 -99.05 -3.65
N GLY A 106 -33.77 -98.23 -4.66
CA GLY A 106 -33.27 -96.86 -4.80
C GLY A 106 -34.15 -95.77 -4.18
N LYS A 107 -35.34 -96.09 -3.65
CA LYS A 107 -36.32 -95.10 -3.18
C LYS A 107 -35.76 -94.16 -2.10
N GLY A 108 -34.98 -94.67 -1.15
CA GLY A 108 -34.33 -93.84 -0.13
C GLY A 108 -33.26 -92.90 -0.70
N PHE A 109 -32.47 -93.38 -1.66
CA PHE A 109 -31.46 -92.57 -2.36
C PHE A 109 -32.10 -91.50 -3.25
N ALA A 110 -33.26 -91.77 -3.85
CA ALA A 110 -33.99 -90.79 -4.66
C ALA A 110 -34.44 -89.57 -3.84
N VAL A 111 -34.91 -89.78 -2.60
CA VAL A 111 -35.30 -88.69 -1.70
C VAL A 111 -34.08 -87.83 -1.32
N VAL A 112 -32.96 -88.47 -0.95
CA VAL A 112 -31.73 -87.75 -0.62
C VAL A 112 -31.21 -86.96 -1.83
N ALA A 113 -31.23 -87.55 -3.03
CA ALA A 113 -30.82 -86.87 -4.25
C ALA A 113 -31.68 -85.64 -4.56
N GLN A 114 -33.00 -85.70 -4.30
CA GLN A 114 -33.89 -84.56 -4.47
C GLN A 114 -33.61 -83.45 -3.43
N GLU A 115 -33.39 -83.80 -2.17
CA GLU A 115 -33.06 -82.83 -1.11
C GLU A 115 -31.73 -82.11 -1.38
N VAL A 116 -30.69 -82.85 -1.81
CA VAL A 116 -29.39 -82.28 -2.18
C VAL A 116 -29.52 -81.36 -3.39
N ARG A 117 -30.38 -81.71 -4.36
CA ARG A 117 -30.64 -80.86 -5.53
C ARG A 117 -31.32 -79.55 -5.14
N GLU A 118 -32.32 -79.60 -4.27
CA GLU A 118 -33.02 -78.41 -3.78
C GLU A 118 -32.09 -77.50 -2.98
N LEU A 119 -31.25 -78.09 -2.12
CA LEU A 119 -30.21 -77.34 -1.38
C LEU A 119 -29.22 -76.66 -2.33
N ALA A 120 -28.75 -77.37 -3.35
CA ALA A 120 -27.84 -76.82 -4.35
C ALA A 120 -28.46 -75.64 -5.14
N GLN A 121 -29.73 -75.74 -5.51
CA GLN A 121 -30.47 -74.64 -6.15
C GLN A 121 -30.61 -73.43 -5.24
N ARG A 122 -30.91 -73.64 -3.95
CA ARG A 122 -30.97 -72.56 -2.95
C ARG A 122 -29.60 -71.89 -2.74
N SER A 123 -28.52 -72.67 -2.71
CA SER A 123 -27.16 -72.14 -2.62
C SER A 123 -26.79 -71.30 -3.85
N ALA A 124 -27.11 -71.75 -5.06
CA ALA A 124 -26.87 -70.99 -6.30
C ALA A 124 -27.65 -69.66 -6.32
N GLN A 125 -28.92 -69.67 -5.88
CA GLN A 125 -29.72 -68.46 -5.78
C GLN A 125 -29.13 -67.46 -4.78
N ALA A 126 -28.75 -67.92 -3.58
CA ALA A 126 -28.10 -67.08 -2.58
C ALA A 126 -26.75 -66.53 -3.06
N ALA A 127 -25.96 -67.34 -3.77
CA ALA A 127 -24.70 -66.88 -4.36
C ALA A 127 -24.92 -65.73 -5.37
N ARG A 128 -25.96 -65.82 -6.21
CA ARG A 128 -26.31 -64.74 -7.16
C ARG A 128 -26.75 -63.46 -6.44
N GLU A 129 -27.59 -63.57 -5.42
CA GLU A 129 -28.02 -62.41 -4.62
C GLU A 129 -26.84 -61.71 -3.93
N ILE A 130 -25.90 -62.48 -3.36
CA ILE A 130 -24.67 -61.92 -2.78
C ILE A 130 -23.81 -61.27 -3.87
N LYS A 131 -23.69 -61.88 -5.05
CA LYS A 131 -22.93 -61.31 -6.18
C LYS A 131 -23.49 -59.95 -6.61
N ASP A 132 -24.80 -59.82 -6.68
CA ASP A 132 -25.45 -58.55 -7.02
C ASP A 132 -25.22 -57.48 -5.94
N LEU A 133 -25.30 -57.83 -4.65
CA LEU A 133 -24.99 -56.92 -3.54
C LEU A 133 -23.52 -56.46 -3.55
N ILE A 134 -22.58 -57.36 -3.82
CA ILE A 134 -21.16 -57.03 -3.92
C ILE A 134 -20.90 -56.12 -5.12
N ARG A 135 -21.55 -56.36 -6.27
CA ARG A 135 -21.45 -55.48 -7.44
C ARG A 135 -21.94 -54.07 -7.13
N ASN A 136 -23.12 -53.94 -6.53
CA ASN A 136 -23.65 -52.64 -6.14
C ASN A 136 -22.72 -51.93 -5.14
N SER A 137 -22.14 -52.68 -4.19
CA SER A 137 -21.17 -52.14 -3.23
C SER A 137 -19.89 -51.64 -3.92
N ALA A 138 -19.41 -52.35 -4.95
CA ALA A 138 -18.25 -51.93 -5.74
C ALA A 138 -18.52 -50.64 -6.52
N ASP A 139 -19.72 -50.51 -7.11
CA ASP A 139 -20.14 -49.30 -7.81
C ASP A 139 -20.19 -48.09 -6.86
N GLU A 140 -20.73 -48.26 -5.64
CA GLU A 140 -20.73 -47.21 -4.60
C GLU A 140 -19.32 -46.82 -4.14
N VAL A 141 -18.42 -47.80 -3.96
CA VAL A 141 -17.01 -47.52 -3.63
C VAL A 141 -16.33 -46.73 -4.75
N ALA A 142 -16.58 -47.08 -6.02
CA ALA A 142 -16.02 -46.35 -7.16
C ALA A 142 -16.54 -44.90 -7.25
N VAL A 143 -17.81 -44.66 -6.90
CA VAL A 143 -18.35 -43.30 -6.73
C VAL A 143 -17.63 -42.58 -5.58
N GLY A 144 -17.45 -43.25 -4.45
CA GLY A 144 -16.74 -42.73 -3.28
C GLY A 144 -15.30 -42.31 -3.59
N VAL A 145 -14.54 -43.15 -4.31
CA VAL A 145 -13.17 -42.84 -4.75
C VAL A 145 -13.14 -41.53 -5.54
N ARG A 146 -14.02 -41.38 -6.55
CA ARG A 146 -14.07 -40.16 -7.37
C ARG A 146 -14.38 -38.90 -6.56
N LEU A 147 -15.25 -38.98 -5.56
CA LEU A 147 -15.58 -37.84 -4.69
C LEU A 147 -14.39 -37.45 -3.80
N VAL A 148 -13.66 -38.45 -3.29
CA VAL A 148 -12.47 -38.22 -2.47
C VAL A 148 -11.33 -37.64 -3.31
N GLU A 149 -11.14 -38.13 -4.54
CA GLU A 149 -10.18 -37.55 -5.51
C GLU A 149 -10.51 -36.09 -5.83
N ALA A 150 -11.77 -35.78 -6.14
CA ALA A 150 -12.22 -34.40 -6.38
C ALA A 150 -12.00 -33.49 -5.15
N THR A 151 -12.10 -34.05 -3.94
CA THR A 151 -11.77 -33.33 -2.70
C THR A 151 -10.27 -33.05 -2.62
N GLY A 152 -9.42 -34.00 -3.02
CA GLY A 152 -7.98 -33.81 -3.12
C GLY A 152 -7.59 -32.70 -4.11
N ASP A 153 -8.22 -32.67 -5.28
CA ASP A 153 -8.01 -31.61 -6.26
C ASP A 153 -8.42 -30.23 -5.73
N ALA A 154 -9.56 -30.14 -5.04
CA ALA A 154 -9.99 -28.91 -4.39
C ALA A 154 -8.99 -28.41 -3.33
N LEU A 155 -8.40 -29.31 -2.54
CA LEU A 155 -7.36 -28.98 -1.57
C LEU A 155 -6.08 -28.47 -2.25
N ASN A 156 -5.70 -29.03 -3.40
CA ASN A 156 -4.57 -28.53 -4.19
C ASN A 156 -4.81 -27.09 -4.71
N VAL A 157 -6.03 -26.80 -5.17
CA VAL A 157 -6.42 -25.44 -5.56
C VAL A 157 -6.35 -24.48 -4.37
N ILE A 158 -6.86 -24.88 -3.20
CA ILE A 158 -6.76 -24.08 -1.97
C ILE A 158 -5.30 -23.80 -1.62
N GLN A 159 -4.42 -24.79 -1.70
CA GLN A 159 -2.99 -24.59 -1.43
C GLN A 159 -2.38 -23.56 -2.39
N SER A 160 -2.69 -23.63 -3.68
CA SER A 160 -2.24 -22.63 -4.67
C SER A 160 -2.77 -21.23 -4.35
N GLN A 161 -4.04 -21.11 -3.94
CA GLN A 161 -4.62 -19.81 -3.57
C GLN A 161 -3.96 -19.23 -2.32
N VAL A 162 -3.65 -20.05 -1.33
CA VAL A 162 -2.93 -19.62 -0.11
C VAL A 162 -1.53 -19.11 -0.44
N LEU A 163 -0.82 -19.73 -1.41
CA LEU A 163 0.47 -19.22 -1.88
C LEU A 163 0.34 -17.83 -2.52
N THR A 164 -0.70 -17.61 -3.34
CA THR A 164 -0.99 -16.30 -3.93
C THR A 164 -1.29 -15.26 -2.84
N ILE A 165 -2.09 -15.62 -1.83
CA ILE A 165 -2.39 -14.75 -0.69
C ILE A 165 -1.10 -14.35 0.03
N ASN A 166 -0.21 -15.30 0.31
CA ASN A 166 1.09 -15.01 0.94
C ASN A 166 1.93 -14.02 0.11
N SER A 167 1.98 -14.19 -1.22
CA SER A 167 2.67 -13.24 -2.10
C SER A 167 2.07 -11.84 -2.06
N GLN A 168 0.74 -11.73 -1.98
CA GLN A 168 0.07 -10.43 -1.86
C GLN A 168 0.33 -9.78 -0.50
N LEU A 169 0.34 -10.55 0.58
CA LEU A 169 0.68 -10.05 1.91
C LEU A 169 2.12 -9.54 1.99
N ASP A 170 3.07 -10.20 1.32
CA ASP A 170 4.44 -9.72 1.22
C ASP A 170 4.53 -8.39 0.43
N ALA A 171 3.76 -8.26 -0.64
CA ALA A 171 3.67 -7.00 -1.38
C ALA A 171 3.06 -5.87 -0.53
N ILE A 172 2.01 -6.17 0.25
CA ILE A 172 1.38 -5.21 1.18
C ILE A 172 2.37 -4.79 2.27
N ALA A 173 3.08 -5.73 2.89
CA ALA A 173 4.07 -5.44 3.93
C ALA A 173 5.22 -4.56 3.39
N THR A 174 5.69 -4.86 2.18
CA THR A 174 6.71 -4.04 1.49
C THR A 174 6.19 -2.63 1.21
N SER A 175 4.99 -2.52 0.63
CA SER A 175 4.36 -1.22 0.35
C SER A 175 4.08 -0.41 1.61
N ALA A 176 3.63 -1.03 2.70
CA ALA A 176 3.41 -0.37 3.98
C ALA A 176 4.72 0.17 4.59
N LYS A 177 5.83 -0.55 4.39
CA LYS A 177 7.15 -0.10 4.81
C LYS A 177 7.64 1.10 3.99
N GLU A 178 7.47 1.06 2.67
CA GLU A 178 7.77 2.20 1.79
C GLU A 178 6.91 3.42 2.10
N GLN A 179 5.61 3.24 2.33
CA GLN A 179 4.69 4.30 2.75
C GLN A 179 5.11 4.90 4.09
N SER A 180 5.53 4.08 5.04
CA SER A 180 5.99 4.55 6.36
C SER A 180 7.24 5.43 6.24
N VAL A 181 8.18 5.07 5.35
CA VAL A 181 9.35 5.91 5.05
C VAL A 181 8.93 7.22 4.39
N GLY A 182 8.05 7.16 3.38
CA GLY A 182 7.55 8.37 2.71
C GLY A 182 6.78 9.30 3.64
N LEU A 183 5.98 8.76 4.56
CA LEU A 183 5.26 9.55 5.57
C LEU A 183 6.21 10.21 6.56
N ALA A 184 7.33 9.57 6.92
CA ALA A 184 8.35 10.19 7.78
C ALA A 184 9.04 11.38 7.09
N GLU A 185 9.27 11.30 5.77
CA GLU A 185 9.79 12.42 4.97
C GLU A 185 8.77 13.56 4.88
N VAL A 186 7.50 13.25 4.61
CA VAL A 186 6.43 14.26 4.57
C VAL A 186 6.25 14.94 5.93
N ASN A 187 6.28 14.18 7.03
CA ASN A 187 6.21 14.74 8.38
C ASN A 187 7.38 15.70 8.65
N THR A 188 8.58 15.36 8.18
CA THR A 188 9.75 16.24 8.27
C THR A 188 9.53 17.54 7.48
N ALA A 189 9.00 17.44 6.26
CA ALA A 189 8.70 18.61 5.43
C ALA A 189 7.61 19.52 6.05
N VAL A 190 6.57 18.94 6.65
CA VAL A 190 5.52 19.69 7.35
C VAL A 190 6.08 20.42 8.57
N ASN A 191 6.92 19.77 9.38
CA ASN A 191 7.60 20.43 10.51
C ASN A 191 8.48 21.61 10.05
N GLN A 192 9.13 21.49 8.89
CA GLN A 192 9.92 22.58 8.33
C GLN A 192 9.04 23.72 7.78
N MET A 193 7.89 23.40 7.18
CA MET A 193 6.90 24.42 6.78
C MET A 193 6.30 25.16 7.97
N ASP A 194 6.04 24.46 9.08
CA ASP A 194 5.57 25.06 10.33
C ASP A 194 6.60 26.06 10.88
N GLN A 195 7.88 25.67 10.94
CA GLN A 195 8.95 26.60 11.34
C GLN A 195 9.02 27.87 10.48
N VAL A 196 8.94 27.74 9.15
CA VAL A 196 8.94 28.90 8.24
C VAL A 196 7.68 29.75 8.45
N THR A 197 6.54 29.13 8.71
CA THR A 197 5.28 29.83 8.98
C THR A 197 5.35 30.63 10.28
N GLN A 198 5.89 30.04 11.35
CA GLN A 198 6.15 30.75 12.61
C GLN A 198 7.15 31.89 12.43
N GLN A 199 8.20 31.68 11.62
CA GLN A 199 9.18 32.73 11.32
C GLN A 199 8.57 33.88 10.52
N ASN A 200 7.64 33.60 9.58
CA ASN A 200 6.87 34.61 8.87
C ASN A 200 5.96 35.39 9.82
N ALA A 201 5.31 34.73 10.78
CA ALA A 201 4.49 35.40 11.79
C ALA A 201 5.33 36.37 12.62
N ALA A 202 6.48 35.91 13.14
CA ALA A 202 7.41 36.74 13.88
C ALA A 202 7.93 37.92 13.04
N MET A 203 8.24 37.70 11.77
CA MET A 203 8.69 38.76 10.85
C MET A 203 7.60 39.80 10.58
N VAL A 204 6.33 39.38 10.50
CA VAL A 204 5.19 40.30 10.37
C VAL A 204 5.03 41.14 11.64
N GLU A 205 5.15 40.56 12.82
CA GLU A 205 5.12 41.30 14.08
C GLU A 205 6.26 42.32 14.16
N GLU A 206 7.49 41.92 13.85
CA GLU A 206 8.66 42.81 13.85
C GLU A 206 8.50 43.95 12.84
N SER A 207 8.05 43.65 11.61
CA SER A 207 7.82 44.65 10.56
C SER A 207 6.69 45.63 10.94
N THR A 208 5.64 45.13 11.61
CA THR A 208 4.53 45.96 12.10
C THR A 208 5.02 46.89 13.21
N ALA A 209 5.81 46.37 14.15
CA ALA A 209 6.42 47.17 15.22
C ALA A 209 7.37 48.25 14.66
N ALA A 210 8.21 47.90 13.69
CA ALA A 210 9.10 48.85 13.02
C ALA A 210 8.33 49.93 12.26
N SER A 211 7.24 49.57 11.57
CA SER A 211 6.37 50.52 10.87
C SER A 211 5.67 51.48 11.84
N ALA A 212 5.19 50.98 12.98
CA ALA A 212 4.59 51.81 14.04
C ALA A 212 5.62 52.77 14.67
N ALA A 213 6.83 52.29 14.92
CA ALA A 213 7.92 53.14 15.41
C ALA A 213 8.28 54.25 14.41
N LEU A 214 8.35 53.92 13.11
CA LEU A 214 8.61 54.89 12.05
C LEU A 214 7.49 55.93 11.93
N ALA A 215 6.22 55.51 12.01
CA ALA A 215 5.08 56.42 12.03
C ALA A 215 5.14 57.39 13.23
N GLY A 216 5.55 56.91 14.40
CA GLY A 216 5.80 57.74 15.58
C GLY A 216 6.89 58.79 15.37
N GLU A 217 7.99 58.42 14.70
CA GLU A 217 9.08 59.35 14.40
C GLU A 217 8.68 60.40 13.35
N VAL A 218 7.88 60.02 12.34
CA VAL A 218 7.30 60.95 11.37
C VAL A 218 6.39 61.97 12.05
N GLU A 219 5.54 61.55 13.00
CA GLU A 219 4.69 62.51 13.73
C GLU A 219 5.53 63.43 14.63
N ARG A 220 6.61 62.93 15.26
CA ARG A 220 7.57 63.79 15.99
C ARG A 220 8.21 64.81 15.06
N LEU A 221 8.62 64.42 13.86
CA LEU A 221 9.20 65.32 12.87
C LEU A 221 8.19 66.37 12.42
N ARG A 222 6.94 65.97 12.14
CA ARG A 222 5.83 66.86 11.80
C ARG A 222 5.59 67.90 12.89
N GLY A 223 5.59 67.47 14.15
CA GLY A 223 5.46 68.35 15.31
C GLY A 223 6.61 69.37 15.42
N ARG A 224 7.85 68.97 15.11
CA ARG A 224 8.99 69.90 15.05
C ARG A 224 8.88 70.92 13.92
N ILE A 225 8.39 70.50 12.75
CA ILE A 225 8.19 71.42 11.61
C ILE A 225 7.11 72.46 11.93
N GLN A 226 6.02 72.07 12.60
CA GLN A 226 4.94 73.00 13.00
C GLN A 226 5.39 74.09 14.00
N GLN A 227 6.50 73.88 14.73
CA GLN A 227 7.04 74.90 15.64
C GLN A 227 7.75 76.04 14.89
N PHE A 228 8.11 75.85 13.62
CA PHE A 228 8.68 76.93 12.81
C PHE A 228 7.58 77.93 12.43
N GLN A 229 7.55 79.06 13.13
CA GLN A 229 6.78 80.23 12.73
C GLN A 229 7.50 80.92 11.57
N LEU A 230 7.00 80.71 10.36
CA LEU A 230 7.31 81.57 9.23
C LEU A 230 6.64 82.92 9.53
N GLY A 231 7.43 83.88 9.99
CA GLY A 231 6.95 85.23 10.29
C GLY A 231 6.12 85.76 9.12
N ASP A 232 5.04 86.45 9.47
CA ASP A 232 4.15 87.18 8.57
C ASP A 232 4.99 87.80 7.43
N VAL A 233 4.59 87.58 6.18
CA VAL A 233 5.32 88.07 5.01
C VAL A 233 5.16 89.60 4.98
N MET A 234 5.96 90.28 5.81
CA MET A 234 6.02 91.73 5.89
C MET A 234 6.55 92.25 4.55
N PRO A 235 5.89 93.25 3.93
CA PRO A 235 6.33 93.77 2.64
C PRO A 235 7.69 94.43 2.80
N PHE A 236 8.70 93.92 2.08
CA PHE A 236 10.03 94.48 2.05
C PHE A 236 10.02 95.88 1.42
N SER A 237 10.05 96.92 2.26
CA SER A 237 10.38 98.29 1.86
C SER A 237 11.81 98.32 1.34
N HIS A 238 11.98 98.62 0.04
CA HIS A 238 13.27 98.77 -0.61
C HIS A 238 13.99 100.04 -0.09
N ALA A 239 15.08 99.85 0.66
CA ALA A 239 16.04 100.92 0.93
C ALA A 239 16.98 101.06 -0.28
N GLY A 240 17.00 102.24 -0.91
CA GLY A 240 17.84 102.54 -2.08
C GLY A 240 19.34 102.63 -1.76
N PRO A 241 20.21 102.51 -2.78
CA PRO A 241 21.66 102.47 -2.60
C PRO A 241 22.26 103.84 -2.26
N VAL A 242 23.17 103.86 -1.28
CA VAL A 242 23.96 105.04 -0.88
C VAL A 242 25.09 105.29 -1.89
N ALA A 243 25.19 106.52 -2.39
CA ALA A 243 26.23 106.95 -3.33
C ALA A 243 27.61 107.13 -2.65
N VAL A 244 28.65 106.57 -3.26
CA VAL A 244 30.05 106.62 -2.80
C VAL A 244 30.74 107.91 -3.28
N SER A 245 31.42 108.62 -2.39
CA SER A 245 32.18 109.85 -2.69
C SER A 245 33.58 109.55 -3.26
N GLY A 246 33.98 110.34 -4.27
CA GLY A 246 35.08 110.08 -5.20
C GLY A 246 36.52 110.28 -4.71
N ALA A 247 36.88 109.75 -3.54
CA ALA A 247 38.25 109.83 -3.02
C ALA A 247 38.91 108.45 -2.74
N ALA A 248 38.45 107.37 -3.37
CA ALA A 248 39.07 106.06 -3.25
C ALA A 248 40.06 105.82 -4.41
N ARG A 249 41.37 105.94 -4.14
CA ARG A 249 42.42 105.51 -5.07
C ARG A 249 42.57 103.98 -4.99
N PRO A 250 42.55 103.25 -6.13
CA PRO A 250 42.73 101.80 -6.13
C PRO A 250 44.17 101.45 -5.72
N VAL A 251 44.31 100.63 -4.68
CA VAL A 251 45.60 100.04 -4.29
C VAL A 251 45.74 98.70 -4.99
N ALA A 252 46.86 98.49 -5.70
CA ALA A 252 47.11 97.28 -6.46
C ALA A 252 47.17 96.04 -5.55
N SER A 253 46.44 94.97 -5.92
CA SER A 253 46.36 93.77 -5.09
C SER A 253 47.71 93.02 -5.00
N PRO A 254 48.12 92.60 -3.79
CA PRO A 254 49.34 91.80 -3.60
C PRO A 254 49.33 90.48 -4.38
N ALA A 255 48.14 89.90 -4.58
CA ALA A 255 47.95 88.63 -5.30
C ALA A 255 48.38 88.70 -6.78
N ARG A 256 48.17 89.85 -7.45
CA ARG A 256 48.60 90.02 -8.86
C ARG A 256 50.13 90.15 -9.00
N ARG A 257 50.84 90.63 -7.98
CA ARG A 257 52.33 90.67 -7.99
C ARG A 257 52.96 89.30 -7.77
N MET A 258 52.31 88.41 -7.02
CA MET A 258 52.80 87.04 -6.82
C MET A 258 52.62 86.17 -8.07
N LEU A 259 51.47 86.27 -8.76
CA LEU A 259 51.23 85.54 -10.01
C LEU A 259 52.22 85.91 -11.14
N ALA A 260 52.61 87.19 -11.24
CA ALA A 260 53.61 87.64 -12.22
C ALA A 260 55.04 87.12 -11.92
N LYS A 261 55.39 86.90 -10.64
CA LYS A 261 56.69 86.33 -10.25
C LYS A 261 56.78 84.82 -10.47
N VAL A 262 55.65 84.11 -10.36
CA VAL A 262 55.57 82.66 -10.62
C VAL A 262 55.50 82.38 -12.12
N ALA A 263 54.80 83.20 -12.90
CA ALA A 263 54.74 83.07 -14.36
C ALA A 263 56.10 83.30 -15.05
N GLY A 264 56.97 84.17 -14.51
CA GLY A 264 58.32 84.41 -15.02
C GLY A 264 59.35 83.32 -14.68
N ALA A 265 59.08 82.48 -13.66
CA ALA A 265 60.00 81.43 -13.21
C ALA A 265 59.71 80.04 -13.84
N VAL A 266 58.55 79.88 -14.50
CA VAL A 266 58.08 78.57 -15.02
C VAL A 266 57.85 78.60 -16.54
N GLY A 267 58.27 79.66 -17.25
CA GLY A 267 58.38 79.63 -18.72
C GLY A 267 57.08 79.37 -19.50
N LEU A 268 55.90 79.58 -18.90
CA LEU A 268 54.61 79.42 -19.56
C LEU A 268 54.08 80.78 -20.01
N ALA A 269 54.66 81.27 -21.11
CA ALA A 269 54.08 82.34 -21.90
C ALA A 269 53.75 81.80 -23.30
N ALA A 270 52.58 81.16 -23.43
CA ALA A 270 51.79 81.10 -24.68
C ALA A 270 50.59 80.15 -24.49
N GLY A 271 49.42 80.57 -24.98
CA GLY A 271 48.36 79.63 -25.37
C GLY A 271 47.11 79.62 -24.50
N ALA A 272 46.34 80.72 -24.55
CA ALA A 272 44.93 80.67 -24.21
C ALA A 272 44.13 80.19 -25.43
N THR A 273 43.38 79.08 -25.28
CA THR A 273 42.16 78.66 -26.02
C THR A 273 41.88 77.21 -25.56
N SER A 274 40.69 76.72 -25.26
CA SER A 274 39.32 77.22 -25.20
C SER A 274 38.53 76.08 -24.53
N ALA A 275 37.62 76.43 -23.64
CA ALA A 275 36.66 75.51 -23.05
C ALA A 275 35.49 75.31 -24.03
N SER A 276 35.15 74.05 -24.33
CA SER A 276 33.81 73.61 -24.77
C SER A 276 33.85 72.12 -25.12
N ASP A 277 33.33 71.26 -24.24
CA ASP A 277 32.38 70.22 -24.67
C ASP A 277 31.78 69.49 -23.45
N TRP A 278 30.49 69.76 -23.24
CA TRP A 278 29.54 68.95 -22.49
C TRP A 278 28.42 68.65 -23.48
N GLU A 279 28.26 67.40 -23.93
CA GLU A 279 26.99 66.79 -24.38
C GLU A 279 27.24 65.35 -24.88
N GLU A 280 26.90 64.35 -24.06
CA GLU A 280 26.08 63.17 -24.44
C GLU A 280 26.00 62.19 -23.25
N PHE A 281 24.87 62.20 -22.56
CA PHE A 281 24.15 61.03 -22.00
C PHE A 281 22.68 61.40 -21.83
#